data_AF-A0A8C8K161-F1
#
_entry.id   AF-A0A8C8K161-F1
#
_cell.length_a   1.000
_cell.length_b   1.000
_cell.length_c   1.000
_cell.angle_alpha   90.00
_cell.angle_beta   90.00
_cell.angle_gamma   90.00
#
_symmetry.space_group_name_H-M   'P 1'
#
loop_
_entity.id
_entity.type
_entity.pdbx_description
1 polymer ?
#
loop_
_entity_poly.entity_id
_entity_poly.type
_entity_poly.pdbx_seq_one_letter_code
_entity_poly.pdbx_strand_id
1 'polypeptide(L)'
;AIDASLVAEEKFMYLLTSPKLRTLAQALSPAFLRFGGTRQDFMTFNPAFLHSNELELPQILEERLKQEWALQEVLLQKEDLQRKYQKYAVDLLYSFTNCSGLDLIFGLNELLRTTGNSWDSSNARTLIQYCESKQYSMAWELGNGNNYSLVH
;
A
#
# COMPACT_ATOMS: atom_id res chain seq x y z
N ALA A 1 -0.12 0.83 -11.93
CA ALA A 1 0.23 1.29 -10.58
C ALA A 1 -1.00 1.15 -9.68
N ILE A 2 -0.82 0.87 -8.39
CA ILE A 2 -1.85 0.93 -7.34
C ILE A 2 -1.58 2.19 -6.51
N ASP A 3 -2.60 3.01 -6.30
CA ASP A 3 -2.49 4.20 -5.47
C ASP A 3 -2.47 3.84 -3.98
N ALA A 4 -1.61 4.50 -3.22
CA ALA A 4 -1.43 4.30 -1.78
C ALA A 4 -2.70 4.57 -0.97
N SER A 5 -3.66 5.32 -1.52
CA SER A 5 -5.02 5.46 -0.99
C SER A 5 -5.76 4.14 -0.81
N LEU A 6 -5.42 3.07 -1.55
CA LEU A 6 -6.04 1.76 -1.40
C LEU A 6 -5.88 1.20 0.03
N VAL A 7 -4.74 1.49 0.65
CA VAL A 7 -4.43 1.05 2.01
C VAL A 7 -5.09 1.96 3.06
N ALA A 8 -5.71 3.08 2.66
CA ALA A 8 -6.35 3.99 3.61
C ALA A 8 -7.47 3.28 4.39
N GLU A 9 -8.21 2.36 3.76
CA GLU A 9 -9.08 1.43 4.48
C GLU A 9 -8.74 -0.01 4.09
N GLU A 10 -8.32 -0.80 5.08
CA GLU A 10 -7.82 -2.16 4.89
C GLU A 10 -8.81 -3.08 4.19
N LYS A 11 -10.11 -2.83 4.34
CA LYS A 11 -11.16 -3.61 3.67
C LYS A 11 -11.04 -3.57 2.14
N PHE A 12 -10.45 -2.52 1.55
CA PHE A 12 -10.30 -2.42 0.10
C PHE A 12 -9.10 -3.19 -0.43
N MET A 13 -8.11 -3.48 0.42
CA MET A 13 -6.97 -4.33 0.06
C MET A 13 -7.41 -5.75 -0.33
N TYR A 14 -8.57 -6.18 0.16
CA TYR A 14 -9.16 -7.45 -0.23
C TYR A 14 -9.54 -7.53 -1.72
N LEU A 15 -9.74 -6.40 -2.42
CA LEU A 15 -9.97 -6.41 -3.87
C LEU A 15 -8.80 -7.06 -4.63
N LEU A 16 -7.58 -7.03 -4.06
CA LEU A 16 -6.39 -7.70 -4.61
C LEU A 16 -6.46 -9.24 -4.54
N THR A 17 -7.41 -9.79 -3.80
CA THR A 17 -7.68 -11.23 -3.77
C THR A 17 -8.63 -11.68 -4.89
N SER A 18 -9.28 -10.75 -5.61
CA SER A 18 -10.23 -11.08 -6.67
C SER A 18 -9.57 -11.87 -7.80
N PRO A 19 -10.11 -13.05 -8.18
CA PRO A 19 -9.62 -13.83 -9.31
C PRO A 19 -9.62 -13.04 -10.61
N LYS A 20 -10.65 -12.20 -10.82
CA LYS A 20 -10.77 -11.37 -12.02
C LYS A 20 -9.61 -10.37 -12.12
N LEU A 21 -9.28 -9.69 -11.02
CA LEU A 21 -8.17 -8.74 -10.98
C LEU A 21 -6.83 -9.44 -11.23
N ARG A 22 -6.63 -10.63 -10.64
CA ARG A 22 -5.43 -11.45 -10.84
C ARG A 22 -5.27 -11.92 -12.29
N THR A 23 -6.34 -12.41 -12.92
CA THR A 23 -6.31 -12.81 -14.34
C THR A 23 -5.92 -11.64 -15.24
N LEU A 24 -6.47 -10.45 -14.99
CA LEU A 24 -6.13 -9.25 -15.75
C LEU A 24 -4.68 -8.81 -15.51
N ALA A 25 -4.20 -8.88 -14.27
CA ALA A 25 -2.82 -8.53 -13.92
C ALA A 25 -1.80 -9.52 -14.53
N GLN A 26 -2.11 -10.82 -14.54
CA GLN A 26 -1.29 -11.85 -15.17
C GLN A 26 -1.12 -11.63 -16.68
N ALA A 27 -2.17 -11.15 -17.36
CA ALA A 27 -2.10 -10.83 -18.78
C ALA A 27 -1.14 -9.67 -19.10
N LEU A 28 -0.71 -8.91 -18.10
CA LEU A 28 0.27 -7.81 -18.22
C LEU A 28 1.70 -8.26 -17.87
N SER A 29 1.91 -9.51 -17.45
CA SER A 29 3.24 -10.02 -17.13
C SER A 29 4.10 -10.19 -18.39
N PRO A 30 5.42 -9.86 -18.35
CA PRO A 30 6.15 -9.27 -17.23
C PRO A 30 5.97 -7.75 -17.15
N ALA A 31 5.72 -7.23 -15.95
CA ALA A 31 5.65 -5.79 -15.71
C ALA A 31 5.92 -5.43 -14.25
N PHE A 32 6.29 -4.17 -14.02
CA PHE A 32 6.38 -3.59 -12.69
C PHE A 32 5.01 -3.10 -12.21
N LEU A 33 4.69 -3.38 -10.96
CA LEU A 33 3.56 -2.77 -10.27
C LEU A 33 4.07 -1.81 -9.20
N ARG A 34 3.96 -0.51 -9.47
CA ARG A 34 4.22 0.52 -8.47
C ARG A 34 3.05 0.63 -7.49
N PHE A 35 3.32 0.53 -6.20
CA PHE A 35 2.46 0.93 -5.09
C PHE A 35 2.99 2.25 -4.51
N GLY A 36 2.24 3.33 -4.67
CA GLY A 36 2.70 4.67 -4.30
C GLY A 36 1.66 5.75 -4.60
N GLY A 37 2.06 7.01 -4.66
CA GLY A 37 1.14 8.15 -4.86
C GLY A 37 1.15 9.11 -3.68
N THR A 38 0.32 10.17 -3.71
CA THR A 38 0.38 11.26 -2.71
C THR A 38 0.32 10.76 -1.27
N ARG A 39 -0.47 9.71 -1.01
CA ARG A 39 -0.65 9.15 0.34
C ARG A 39 0.54 8.35 0.85
N GLN A 40 1.51 7.96 0.02
CA GLN A 40 2.65 7.17 0.49
C GLN A 40 3.49 7.92 1.53
N ASP A 41 3.60 9.24 1.40
CA ASP A 41 4.34 10.12 2.31
C ASP A 41 3.59 10.44 3.61
N PHE A 42 2.40 9.88 3.75
CA PHE A 42 1.52 10.05 4.90
C PHE A 42 1.26 8.72 5.61
N MET A 43 1.98 7.67 5.19
CA MET A 43 1.81 6.30 5.64
C MET A 43 2.97 5.84 6.52
N THR A 44 2.66 5.13 7.61
CA THR A 44 3.69 4.56 8.53
C THR A 44 3.43 3.07 8.74
N PHE A 45 4.47 2.25 8.56
CA PHE A 45 4.40 0.82 8.82
C PHE A 45 4.29 0.53 10.32
N ASN A 46 3.35 -0.32 10.72
CA ASN A 46 3.23 -0.76 12.12
C ASN A 46 3.23 -2.30 12.23
N PRO A 47 4.29 -2.90 12.81
CA PRO A 47 4.37 -4.35 12.96
C PRO A 47 3.53 -4.93 14.10
N ALA A 48 3.02 -4.13 15.04
CA ALA A 48 2.37 -4.61 16.26
C ALA A 48 0.85 -4.80 16.14
N PHE A 49 0.22 -4.27 15.09
CA PHE A 49 -1.21 -4.46 14.87
C PHE A 49 -1.48 -5.85 14.30
N LEU A 50 -2.24 -6.65 15.06
CA LEU A 50 -2.78 -7.93 14.64
C LEU A 50 -4.09 -7.70 13.89
N HIS A 51 -4.19 -8.28 12.71
CA HIS A 51 -5.44 -8.30 11.97
C HIS A 51 -6.45 -9.19 12.70
N SER A 52 -7.66 -8.68 12.96
CA SER A 52 -8.78 -9.49 13.42
C SER A 52 -9.23 -10.39 12.27
N ASN A 53 -9.04 -11.70 12.44
CA ASN A 53 -9.39 -12.75 11.47
C ASN A 53 -10.82 -12.60 10.91
N GLU A 54 -10.95 -12.21 9.64
CA GLU A 54 -12.13 -12.49 8.81
C GLU A 54 -11.66 -12.54 7.34
N LEU A 55 -11.11 -13.67 6.87
CA LEU A 55 -11.77 -14.81 6.22
C LEU A 55 -12.54 -14.44 4.93
N GLU A 56 -11.95 -14.89 3.81
CA GLU A 56 -12.48 -15.12 2.46
C GLU A 56 -13.66 -14.27 1.98
N LEU A 57 -13.43 -13.48 0.94
CA LEU A 57 -14.45 -12.64 0.28
C LEU A 57 -15.59 -13.48 -0.32
N PRO A 58 -16.84 -13.35 0.16
CA PRO A 58 -18.01 -13.74 -0.62
C PRO A 58 -18.14 -12.79 -1.82
N GLN A 59 -18.64 -13.24 -2.98
CA GLN A 59 -18.84 -12.38 -4.16
C GLN A 59 -19.68 -11.12 -3.88
N ILE A 60 -20.64 -11.20 -2.95
CA ILE A 60 -21.44 -10.07 -2.47
C ILE A 60 -20.58 -8.97 -1.84
N LEU A 61 -19.49 -9.35 -1.18
CA LEU A 61 -18.58 -8.40 -0.53
C LEU A 61 -17.71 -7.68 -1.57
N GLU A 62 -17.34 -8.31 -2.69
CA GLU A 62 -16.60 -7.63 -3.76
C GLU A 62 -17.39 -6.46 -4.37
N GLU A 63 -18.66 -6.69 -4.73
CA GLU A 63 -19.51 -5.64 -5.30
C GLU A 63 -19.81 -4.52 -4.29
N ARG A 64 -20.02 -4.88 -3.01
CA ARG A 64 -20.15 -3.89 -1.94
C ARG A 64 -18.89 -3.06 -1.77
N LEU A 65 -17.71 -3.69 -1.75
CA LEU A 65 -16.43 -2.98 -1.62
C LEU A 65 -16.18 -2.05 -2.81
N LYS A 66 -16.55 -2.43 -4.04
CA LYS A 66 -16.47 -1.53 -5.21
C LYS A 66 -17.37 -0.30 -5.06
N GLN A 67 -18.60 -0.49 -4.59
CA GLN A 67 -19.54 0.61 -4.36
C GLN A 67 -19.05 1.54 -3.23
N GLU A 68 -18.60 0.95 -2.13
CA GLU A 68 -18.03 1.69 -1.00
C GLU A 68 -16.74 2.43 -1.40
N TRP A 69 -15.90 1.83 -2.25
CA TRP A 69 -14.69 2.47 -2.78
C TRP A 69 -15.02 3.73 -3.59
N ALA A 70 -15.99 3.64 -4.50
CA ALA A 70 -16.40 4.78 -5.31
C ALA A 70 -16.95 5.95 -4.46
N LEU A 71 -17.63 5.63 -3.35
CA LEU A 71 -18.07 6.64 -2.38
C LEU A 71 -16.90 7.16 -1.54
N GLN A 72 -15.93 6.31 -1.22
CA GLN A 72 -14.75 6.67 -0.46
C GLN A 72 -13.82 7.62 -1.22
N GLU A 73 -13.65 7.46 -2.54
CA GLU A 73 -12.88 8.41 -3.36
C GLU A 73 -13.40 9.86 -3.22
N VAL A 74 -14.71 10.04 -3.01
CA VAL A 74 -15.33 11.34 -2.75
C VAL A 74 -15.01 11.86 -1.33
N LEU A 75 -14.88 10.96 -0.35
CA LEU A 75 -14.60 11.29 1.06
C LEU A 75 -13.10 11.51 1.34
N LEU A 76 -12.20 10.85 0.60
CA LEU A 76 -10.75 10.95 0.77
C LEU A 76 -10.19 12.36 0.52
N GLN A 77 -10.99 13.28 -0.04
CA GLN A 77 -10.68 14.71 -0.12
C GLN A 77 -10.78 15.45 1.22
N LYS A 78 -11.40 14.86 2.27
CA LYS A 78 -11.73 15.56 3.52
C LYS A 78 -11.03 15.08 4.80
N GLU A 79 -10.33 13.94 4.84
CA GLU A 79 -9.78 13.44 6.12
C GLU A 79 -8.36 12.84 6.09
N ASP A 80 -7.64 13.22 7.15
CA ASP A 80 -6.40 12.76 7.79
C ASP A 80 -5.22 12.27 6.91
N LEU A 81 -4.19 13.13 6.89
CA LEU A 81 -2.89 12.96 6.28
C LEU A 81 -1.92 12.10 7.12
N GLN A 82 -2.35 11.38 8.15
CA GLN A 82 -1.47 10.46 8.87
C GLN A 82 -2.19 9.15 9.15
N ARG A 83 -2.00 8.15 8.27
CA ARG A 83 -2.54 6.80 8.46
C ARG A 83 -1.42 5.80 8.67
N LYS A 84 -1.66 4.84 9.54
CA LYS A 84 -0.77 3.68 9.72
C LYS A 84 -1.27 2.55 8.83
N TYR A 85 -0.36 1.75 8.31
CA TYR A 85 -0.72 0.52 7.62
C TYR A 85 -0.12 -0.70 8.31
N GLN A 86 -0.84 -1.81 8.22
CA GLN A 86 -0.52 -3.06 8.87
C GLN A 86 0.37 -3.96 8.01
N LYS A 87 1.02 -4.92 8.67
CA LYS A 87 1.70 -6.07 8.04
C LYS A 87 0.86 -6.73 6.96
N TYR A 88 -0.42 -6.91 7.22
CA TYR A 88 -1.34 -7.57 6.31
C TYR A 88 -1.48 -6.88 4.94
N ALA A 89 -1.43 -5.54 4.90
CA ALA A 89 -1.50 -4.80 3.65
C ALA A 89 -0.27 -5.06 2.75
N VAL A 90 0.92 -5.18 3.37
CA VAL A 90 2.17 -5.50 2.67
C VAL A 90 2.11 -6.93 2.12
N ASP A 91 1.65 -7.88 2.94
CA ASP A 91 1.51 -9.28 2.54
C ASP A 91 0.53 -9.45 1.37
N LEU A 92 -0.59 -8.71 1.37
CA LEU A 92 -1.56 -8.73 0.27
C LEU A 92 -1.00 -8.14 -1.03
N LEU A 93 -0.29 -7.01 -0.97
CA LEU A 93 0.35 -6.40 -2.15
C LEU A 93 1.40 -7.34 -2.74
N TYR A 94 2.23 -7.93 -1.89
CA TYR A 94 3.25 -8.89 -2.32
C TYR A 94 2.62 -10.14 -2.91
N SER A 95 1.62 -10.73 -2.23
CA SER A 95 0.89 -11.90 -2.73
C SER A 95 0.26 -11.63 -4.10
N PHE A 96 -0.38 -10.47 -4.27
CA PHE A 96 -1.00 -10.07 -5.53
C PHE A 96 0.01 -9.98 -6.68
N THR A 97 1.12 -9.27 -6.46
CA THR A 97 2.16 -9.09 -7.49
C THR A 97 2.85 -10.40 -7.83
N ASN A 98 3.27 -11.16 -6.82
CA ASN A 98 3.95 -12.44 -7.00
C ASN A 98 3.06 -13.48 -7.71
N CYS A 99 1.78 -13.59 -7.34
CA CYS A 99 0.83 -14.47 -8.03
C CYS A 99 0.49 -13.99 -9.46
N SER A 100 0.72 -12.72 -9.76
CA SER A 100 0.44 -12.13 -11.07
C SER A 100 1.67 -12.07 -11.99
N GLY A 101 2.84 -12.55 -11.54
CA GLY A 101 4.07 -12.45 -12.31
C GLY A 101 4.52 -10.99 -12.52
N LEU A 102 4.25 -10.13 -11.54
CA LEU A 102 4.62 -8.71 -11.54
C LEU A 102 5.67 -8.43 -10.47
N ASP A 103 6.55 -7.48 -10.75
CA ASP A 103 7.57 -7.02 -9.81
C ASP A 103 7.06 -5.80 -9.02
N LEU A 104 6.98 -5.91 -7.69
CA LEU A 104 6.49 -4.83 -6.83
C LEU A 104 7.55 -3.73 -6.65
N ILE A 105 7.15 -2.47 -6.87
CA ILE A 105 7.89 -1.28 -6.44
C ILE A 105 7.06 -0.61 -5.33
N PHE A 106 7.62 -0.40 -4.15
CA PHE A 106 6.90 0.15 -2.99
C PHE A 106 7.45 1.52 -2.58
N GLY A 107 6.56 2.52 -2.52
CA GLY A 107 6.89 3.89 -2.09
C GLY A 107 7.02 4.02 -0.57
N LEU A 108 8.19 4.47 -0.12
CA LEU A 108 8.49 4.82 1.26
C LEU A 108 8.12 6.28 1.55
N ASN A 109 7.81 6.54 2.81
CA ASN A 109 7.42 7.85 3.31
C ASN A 109 8.64 8.76 3.51
N GLU A 110 8.75 9.86 2.74
CA GLU A 110 9.82 10.86 2.86
C GLU A 110 9.59 11.90 3.98
N LEU A 111 8.34 12.11 4.40
CA LEU A 111 7.96 13.13 5.38
C LEU A 111 8.24 12.75 6.84
N LEU A 112 8.73 11.53 7.10
CA LEU A 112 9.28 11.19 8.42
C LEU A 112 10.62 11.93 8.62
N ARG A 113 10.67 12.87 9.57
CA ARG A 113 11.84 13.71 9.84
C ARG A 113 12.34 13.56 11.27
N THR A 114 13.65 13.52 11.41
CA THR A 114 14.35 13.65 12.70
C THR A 114 14.28 15.08 13.22
N THR A 115 14.67 15.30 14.48
CA THR A 115 14.82 16.65 15.06
C THR A 115 15.82 17.53 14.29
N GLY A 116 16.79 16.92 13.61
CA GLY A 116 17.74 17.60 12.73
C GLY A 116 17.24 17.83 11.30
N ASN A 117 15.94 17.65 11.03
CA ASN A 117 15.31 17.77 9.72
C ASN A 117 15.93 16.87 8.62
N SER A 118 16.60 15.79 9.01
CA SER A 118 17.00 14.71 8.10
C SER A 118 15.91 13.64 8.03
N TRP A 119 15.82 12.90 6.93
CA TRP A 119 14.87 11.80 6.79
C TRP A 119 15.07 10.73 7.88
N ASP A 120 14.00 10.40 8.61
CA ASP A 120 13.99 9.36 9.63
C ASP A 120 13.69 7.99 9.00
N SER A 121 14.77 7.26 8.69
CA SER A 121 14.71 5.94 8.08
C SER A 121 14.21 4.82 9.02
N SER A 122 13.93 5.09 10.30
CA SER A 122 13.61 4.05 11.29
C SER A 122 12.38 3.22 10.90
N ASN A 123 11.34 3.88 10.36
CA ASN A 123 10.15 3.17 9.90
C ASN A 123 10.42 2.34 8.65
N ALA A 124 11.13 2.89 7.66
CA ALA A 124 11.53 2.18 6.45
C ALA A 124 12.38 0.95 6.78
N ARG A 125 13.34 1.07 7.70
CA ARG A 125 14.15 -0.06 8.18
C ARG A 125 13.28 -1.16 8.78
N THR A 126 12.27 -0.81 9.57
CA THR A 126 11.35 -1.78 10.18
C THR A 126 10.56 -2.54 9.12
N LEU A 127 10.08 -1.84 8.08
CA LEU A 127 9.38 -2.45 6.95
C LEU A 127 10.31 -3.37 6.13
N ILE A 128 11.50 -2.90 5.80
CA ILE A 128 12.48 -3.66 5.01
C ILE A 128 12.87 -4.94 5.75
N GLN A 129 13.18 -4.86 7.05
CA GLN A 129 13.48 -6.04 7.87
C GLN A 129 12.31 -7.03 7.93
N TYR A 130 11.07 -6.52 7.96
CA TYR A 130 9.89 -7.37 7.86
C TYR A 130 9.83 -8.11 6.51
N CYS A 131 10.00 -7.40 5.40
CA CYS A 131 10.03 -7.99 4.06
C CYS A 131 11.18 -9.00 3.89
N GLU A 132 12.37 -8.70 4.41
CA GLU A 132 13.52 -9.62 4.43
C GLU A 132 13.21 -10.91 5.21
N SER A 133 12.58 -10.78 6.38
CA SER A 133 12.17 -11.96 7.18
C SER A 133 11.15 -12.86 6.47
N LYS A 134 10.40 -12.29 5.51
CA LYS A 134 9.42 -12.96 4.66
C LYS A 134 10.00 -13.40 3.32
N GLN A 135 11.26 -13.08 3.04
CA GLN A 135 11.94 -13.33 1.77
C GLN A 135 11.22 -12.68 0.58
N TYR A 136 10.66 -11.50 0.78
CA TYR A 136 9.98 -10.74 -0.27
C TYR A 136 10.99 -10.05 -1.19
N SER A 137 10.87 -10.30 -2.50
CA SER A 137 11.67 -9.65 -3.54
C SER A 137 10.89 -8.48 -4.14
N MET A 138 11.31 -7.26 -3.81
CA MET A 138 10.65 -6.03 -4.26
C MET A 138 11.63 -4.86 -4.31
N ALA A 139 11.30 -3.85 -5.11
CA ALA A 139 12.04 -2.61 -5.22
C ALA A 139 11.39 -1.49 -4.39
N TRP A 140 12.14 -0.42 -4.16
CA TRP A 140 11.75 0.69 -3.28
C TRP A 140 11.85 2.04 -4.00
N GLU A 141 10.90 2.92 -3.71
CA GLU A 141 10.94 4.35 -4.03
C GLU A 141 10.92 5.15 -2.72
N LEU A 142 11.39 6.40 -2.72
CA LEU A 142 11.30 7.31 -1.58
C LEU A 142 10.69 8.63 -2.03
N GLY A 143 9.58 9.03 -1.41
CA GLY A 143 8.88 10.26 -1.78
C GLY A 143 8.01 10.09 -3.02
N ASN A 144 6.81 10.66 -3.01
CA ASN A 144 5.99 10.74 -4.21
C ASN A 144 6.13 12.15 -4.78
N GLY A 145 6.76 12.24 -5.95
CA GLY A 145 7.05 13.49 -6.64
C GLY A 145 5.86 14.45 -6.67
N ASN A 146 5.90 15.43 -5.77
CA ASN A 146 5.26 16.72 -5.90
C ASN A 146 6.16 17.73 -5.19
N ASN A 147 6.41 18.85 -5.87
CA ASN A 147 7.19 20.01 -5.45
C ASN A 147 6.57 20.76 -4.24
N TYR A 148 6.22 20.09 -3.14
CA TYR A 148 5.82 20.75 -1.89
C TYR A 148 7.00 20.90 -0.92
N SER A 149 8.15 20.30 -1.21
CA SER A 149 9.41 20.50 -0.47
C SER A 149 10.07 21.87 -0.73
N LEU A 150 9.43 22.76 -1.51
CA LEU A 150 9.89 24.11 -1.82
C LEU A 150 8.83 25.18 -1.50
N VAL A 151 8.22 25.13 -0.32
CA VAL A 151 7.73 26.38 0.29
C VAL A 151 8.02 26.32 1.78
N HIS A 152 8.83 27.30 2.20
CA HIS A 152 9.38 27.60 3.52
C HIS A 152 8.48 27.35 4.74
#